data_AF-A0A1S6FNA8-F1
#
_entry.id   AF-A0A1S6FNA8-F1
#
_cell.length_a   1.000
_cell.length_b   1.000
_cell.length_c   1.000
_cell.angle_alpha   90.00
_cell.angle_beta   90.00
_cell.angle_gamma   90.00
#
_symmetry.space_group_name_H-M   'P 1'
#
loop_
_entity.id
_entity.type
_entity.pdbx_description
1 polymer ?
#
loop_
_entity_poly.entity_id
_entity_poly.type
_entity_poly.pdbx_seq_one_letter_code
_entity_poly.pdbx_strand_id
1 'polypeptide(L)'
;MERLNGVKVSAAQLQTALERLSSLPAHLRNKAPAQALALQALAAEEAFAEDYGSAALHARIVALAKWTALHDPERQSDAEAVIEAAARFPLSESEDGVRFEPGGFQEMILFIEELPW
;
A
#
# COMPACT_ATOMS: atom_id res chain seq x y z
N MET A 1 1.80 -2.64 15.33
CA MET A 1 0.81 -2.67 14.22
C MET A 1 -0.46 -1.86 14.45
N GLU A 2 -1.04 -1.86 15.65
CA GLU A 2 -2.32 -1.17 15.96
C GLU A 2 -2.40 0.29 15.47
N ARG A 3 -1.36 1.09 15.71
CA ARG A 3 -1.32 2.50 15.26
C ARG A 3 -1.38 2.67 13.74
N LEU A 4 -0.74 1.79 12.96
CA LEU A 4 -0.72 1.85 11.49
C LEU A 4 -2.03 1.33 10.86
N ASN A 5 -2.66 0.36 11.52
CA ASN A 5 -3.96 -0.17 11.10
C ASN A 5 -5.12 0.76 11.50
N GLY A 6 -4.96 1.54 12.58
CA GLY A 6 -5.95 2.54 13.01
C GLY A 6 -6.05 3.76 12.09
N VAL A 7 -5.04 4.00 11.25
CA VAL A 7 -5.09 5.04 10.22
C VAL A 7 -5.93 4.54 9.04
N LYS A 8 -7.01 5.27 8.74
CA LYS A 8 -7.85 5.01 7.56
C LYS A 8 -7.12 5.49 6.30
N VAL A 9 -6.66 4.54 5.50
CA VAL A 9 -6.11 4.77 4.16
C VAL A 9 -7.15 4.30 3.16
N SER A 10 -7.55 5.16 2.22
CA SER A 10 -8.43 4.77 1.12
C SER A 10 -7.65 4.24 -0.09
N ALA A 11 -8.32 3.49 -0.96
CA ALA A 11 -7.74 3.02 -2.21
C ALA A 11 -7.27 4.17 -3.12
N ALA A 12 -8.03 5.27 -3.17
CA ALA A 12 -7.65 6.48 -3.89
C ALA A 12 -6.31 7.05 -3.40
N GLN A 13 -6.09 7.08 -2.08
CA GLN A 13 -4.83 7.56 -1.51
C GLN A 13 -3.66 6.64 -1.81
N LEU A 14 -3.88 5.32 -1.79
CA LEU A 14 -2.87 4.34 -2.22
C LEU A 14 -2.53 4.50 -3.70
N GLN A 15 -3.54 4.67 -4.55
CA GLN A 15 -3.37 4.90 -5.98
C GLN A 15 -2.53 6.17 -6.23
N THR A 16 -2.91 7.31 -5.64
CA THR A 16 -2.16 8.57 -5.74
C THR A 16 -0.72 8.41 -5.24
N ALA A 17 -0.51 7.66 -4.16
CA ALA A 17 0.82 7.38 -3.63
C ALA A 17 1.67 6.56 -4.60
N LEU A 18 1.11 5.49 -5.19
CA LEU A 18 1.79 4.67 -6.20
C LEU A 18 2.13 5.49 -7.45
N GLU A 19 1.22 6.33 -7.92
CA GLU A 19 1.45 7.26 -9.03
C GLU A 19 2.59 8.24 -8.72
N ARG A 20 2.57 8.88 -7.55
CA ARG A 20 3.62 9.80 -7.08
C ARG A 20 4.99 9.11 -7.02
N LEU A 21 5.04 7.87 -6.57
CA LEU A 21 6.30 7.10 -6.53
C LEU A 21 6.77 6.73 -7.93
N SER A 22 5.86 6.36 -8.84
CA SER A 22 6.19 6.05 -10.23
C SER A 22 6.69 7.28 -11.01
N SER A 23 6.22 8.48 -10.66
CA SER A 23 6.62 9.74 -11.28
C SER A 23 7.97 10.25 -10.81
N LEU A 24 8.59 9.64 -9.79
CA LEU A 24 9.94 9.99 -9.38
C LEU A 24 10.93 9.76 -10.53
N PRO A 25 12.01 10.58 -10.63
CA PRO A 25 13.10 10.33 -11.55
C PRO A 25 13.64 8.90 -11.42
N ALA A 26 13.95 8.23 -12.53
CA ALA A 26 14.31 6.81 -12.53
C ALA A 26 15.43 6.45 -11.53
N HIS A 27 16.45 7.32 -11.40
CA HIS A 27 17.56 7.14 -10.46
C HIS A 27 17.19 7.35 -8.98
N LEU A 28 15.97 7.82 -8.69
CA LEU A 28 15.42 8.03 -7.35
C LEU A 28 14.31 7.04 -6.98
N ARG A 29 13.67 6.39 -7.97
CA ARG A 29 12.50 5.51 -7.74
C ARG A 29 12.73 4.42 -6.71
N ASN A 30 13.95 3.88 -6.64
CA ASN A 30 14.30 2.80 -5.69
C ASN A 30 15.03 3.32 -4.44
N LYS A 31 15.16 4.64 -4.27
CA LYS A 31 15.84 5.24 -3.11
C LYS A 31 14.83 5.47 -2.00
N ALA A 32 14.93 4.69 -0.91
CA ALA A 32 14.05 4.79 0.24
C ALA A 32 13.89 6.23 0.79
N PRO A 33 14.94 7.06 0.90
CA PRO A 33 14.77 8.45 1.33
C PRO A 33 13.92 9.30 0.38
N ALA A 34 14.03 9.06 -0.93
CA ALA A 34 13.25 9.80 -1.93
C ALA A 34 11.78 9.38 -1.93
N GLN A 35 11.51 8.08 -1.78
CA GLN A 35 10.15 7.56 -1.61
C GLN A 35 9.50 8.12 -0.34
N ALA A 36 10.21 8.08 0.79
CA ALA A 36 9.72 8.60 2.06
C ALA A 36 9.36 10.10 1.97
N LEU A 37 10.24 10.92 1.38
CA LEU A 37 9.98 12.34 1.20
C LEU A 37 8.75 12.61 0.31
N ALA A 38 8.59 11.84 -0.77
CA ALA A 38 7.45 11.97 -1.67
C ALA A 38 6.11 11.62 -0.97
N LEU A 39 6.10 10.57 -0.15
CA LEU A 39 4.92 10.17 0.63
C LEU A 39 4.63 11.11 1.79
N GLN A 40 5.65 11.72 2.40
CA GLN A 40 5.46 12.76 3.42
C GLN A 40 4.83 14.01 2.81
N ALA A 41 5.30 14.43 1.64
CA ALA A 41 4.70 15.55 0.91
C ALA A 41 3.23 15.28 0.57
N LEU A 42 2.92 14.09 0.05
CA LEU A 42 1.53 13.69 -0.24
C LEU A 42 0.65 13.71 1.02
N ALA A 43 1.12 13.14 2.13
CA ALA A 43 0.35 13.14 3.37
C ALA A 43 0.08 14.55 3.92
N ALA A 44 1.02 15.49 3.71
CA ALA A 44 0.82 16.90 4.06
C ALA A 44 -0.19 17.59 3.13
N GLU A 45 -0.15 17.31 1.82
CA GLU A 45 -1.07 17.87 0.81
C GLU A 45 -2.53 17.45 1.06
N GLU A 46 -2.76 16.19 1.45
CA GLU A 46 -4.11 15.63 1.67
C GLU A 46 -4.66 15.86 3.10
N ALA A 47 -3.99 16.68 3.91
CA ALA A 47 -4.31 16.86 5.34
C ALA A 47 -4.36 15.53 6.12
N PHE A 48 -3.60 14.53 5.66
CA PHE A 48 -3.44 13.21 6.26
C PHE A 48 -2.33 13.17 7.32
N ALA A 49 -1.88 14.35 7.75
CA ALA A 49 -0.72 14.54 8.61
C ALA A 49 -1.01 14.36 10.11
N GLU A 50 -2.11 13.72 10.50
CA GLU A 50 -2.27 13.25 11.88
C GLU A 50 -1.30 12.08 12.10
N ASP A 51 -0.20 12.38 12.83
CA ASP A 51 0.96 11.63 13.33
C ASP A 51 1.50 10.39 12.57
N TYR A 52 0.66 9.55 11.97
CA TYR A 52 1.01 8.26 11.38
C TYR A 52 0.61 8.10 9.92
N GLY A 53 0.00 9.11 9.28
CA GLY A 53 -0.49 8.99 7.90
C GLY A 53 0.57 8.53 6.90
N SER A 54 1.65 9.31 6.73
CA SER A 54 2.74 8.96 5.80
C SER A 54 3.35 7.58 6.10
N ALA A 55 3.48 7.22 7.39
CA ALA A 55 3.99 5.91 7.80
C ALA A 55 3.02 4.77 7.44
N ALA A 56 1.71 4.98 7.60
CA ALA A 56 0.68 3.99 7.26
C ALA A 56 0.59 3.75 5.75
N LEU A 57 0.71 4.81 4.93
CA LEU A 57 0.81 4.69 3.47
C LEU A 57 2.05 3.92 3.05
N HIS A 58 3.23 4.32 3.57
CA HIS A 58 4.49 3.64 3.25
C HIS A 58 4.45 2.16 3.65
N ALA A 59 3.93 1.85 4.84
CA ALA A 59 3.80 0.48 5.33
C ALA A 59 2.92 -0.39 4.42
N ARG A 60 1.79 0.15 3.92
CA ARG A 60 0.91 -0.55 2.97
C ARG A 60 1.57 -0.75 1.61
N ILE A 61 2.25 0.26 1.08
CA ILE A 61 2.96 0.15 -0.21
C ILE A 61 4.07 -0.91 -0.13
N VAL A 62 4.83 -0.94 0.96
CA VAL A 62 5.88 -1.96 1.18
C VAL A 62 5.26 -3.35 1.32
N ALA A 63 4.18 -3.49 2.09
CA ALA A 63 3.48 -4.76 2.24
C ALA A 63 2.93 -5.27 0.90
N LEU A 64 2.32 -4.38 0.11
CA LEU A 64 1.81 -4.66 -1.23
C LEU A 64 2.95 -5.09 -2.17
N ALA A 65 4.04 -4.32 -2.24
CA ALA A 65 5.18 -4.64 -3.10
C ALA A 65 5.79 -6.01 -2.79
N LYS A 66 5.91 -6.36 -1.51
CA LYS A 66 6.37 -7.69 -1.08
C LYS A 66 5.40 -8.79 -1.48
N TRP A 67 4.10 -8.57 -1.25
CA TRP A 67 3.09 -9.56 -1.59
C TRP A 67 3.04 -9.81 -3.10
N THR A 68 2.99 -8.75 -3.92
CA THR A 68 2.99 -8.87 -5.38
C THR A 68 4.25 -9.57 -5.88
N ALA A 69 5.43 -9.23 -5.36
CA ALA A 69 6.68 -9.88 -5.79
C ALA A 69 6.71 -11.39 -5.54
N LEU A 70 6.03 -11.87 -4.48
CA LEU A 70 6.06 -13.28 -4.08
C LEU A 70 4.86 -14.09 -4.58
N HIS A 71 3.68 -13.50 -4.63
CA HIS A 71 2.40 -14.19 -4.86
C HIS A 71 1.73 -13.81 -6.18
N ASP A 72 2.05 -12.64 -6.74
CA ASP A 72 1.52 -12.20 -8.04
C ASP A 72 2.61 -11.57 -8.94
N PRO A 73 3.71 -12.30 -9.23
CA PRO A 73 4.85 -11.74 -9.96
C PRO A 73 4.51 -11.38 -11.41
N GLU A 74 3.51 -12.05 -11.98
CA GLU A 74 3.02 -11.83 -13.35
C GLU A 74 1.89 -10.79 -13.41
N ARG A 75 1.43 -10.26 -12.26
CA ARG A 75 0.35 -9.26 -12.16
C ARG A 75 -0.95 -9.73 -12.82
N GLN A 76 -1.36 -10.95 -12.50
CA GLN A 76 -2.57 -11.57 -13.02
C GLN A 76 -3.83 -11.14 -12.27
N SER A 77 -3.70 -10.72 -11.00
CA SER A 77 -4.83 -10.23 -10.20
C SER A 77 -5.35 -8.89 -10.74
N ASP A 78 -6.63 -8.59 -10.52
CA ASP A 78 -7.18 -7.29 -10.89
C ASP A 78 -6.51 -6.15 -10.10
N ALA A 79 -6.03 -5.14 -10.81
CA ALA A 79 -5.25 -4.07 -10.20
C ALA A 79 -6.09 -3.20 -9.25
N GLU A 80 -7.37 -2.96 -9.56
CA GLU A 80 -8.26 -2.17 -8.70
C GLU A 80 -8.60 -2.94 -7.43
N ALA A 81 -8.93 -4.23 -7.56
CA ALA A 81 -9.20 -5.11 -6.42
C ALA A 81 -7.99 -5.24 -5.49
N VAL A 82 -6.78 -5.36 -6.03
CA VAL A 82 -5.53 -5.40 -5.25
C VAL A 82 -5.34 -4.12 -4.43
N ILE A 83 -5.59 -2.95 -5.01
CA ILE A 83 -5.41 -1.67 -4.33
C ILE A 83 -6.50 -1.47 -3.27
N GLU A 84 -7.74 -1.85 -3.58
CA GLU A 84 -8.85 -1.81 -2.63
C GLU A 84 -8.62 -2.78 -1.45
N ALA A 85 -8.14 -3.99 -1.73
CA ALA A 85 -7.72 -4.94 -0.69
C ALA A 85 -6.61 -4.35 0.18
N ALA A 86 -5.58 -3.73 -0.42
CA ALA A 86 -4.47 -3.12 0.32
C ALA A 86 -4.89 -1.96 1.23
N ALA A 87 -5.97 -1.24 0.88
CA ALA A 87 -6.55 -0.21 1.72
C ALA A 87 -7.22 -0.80 2.97
N ARG A 88 -7.94 -1.92 2.80
CA ARG A 88 -8.85 -2.51 3.80
C ARG A 88 -8.23 -3.57 4.69
N PHE A 89 -7.35 -4.40 4.13
CA PHE A 89 -6.80 -5.56 4.82
C PHE A 89 -5.78 -5.13 5.89
N PRO A 90 -5.83 -5.71 7.11
CA PRO A 90 -4.93 -5.30 8.17
C PRO A 90 -3.49 -5.69 7.87
N LEU A 91 -2.56 -4.79 8.16
CA LEU A 91 -1.14 -5.08 8.15
C LEU A 91 -0.79 -5.95 9.36
N SER A 92 0.14 -6.89 9.14
CA SER A 92 0.71 -7.76 10.16
C SER A 92 2.23 -7.54 10.28
N GLU A 93 2.78 -7.86 11.43
CA GLU A 93 4.23 -7.86 11.67
C GLU A 93 4.78 -9.27 11.43
N SER A 94 5.98 -9.35 10.87
CA SER A 94 6.71 -10.60 10.62
C SER A 94 8.20 -10.36 10.80
N GLU A 95 9.00 -11.42 10.75
CA GLU A 95 10.46 -11.34 10.86
C GLU A 95 11.08 -10.42 9.79
N ASP A 96 10.48 -10.37 8.60
CA ASP A 96 10.89 -9.49 7.49
C ASP A 96 10.23 -8.10 7.54
N GLY A 97 9.60 -7.75 8.66
CA GLY A 97 8.89 -6.48 8.88
C GLY A 97 7.42 -6.54 8.51
N VAL A 98 6.87 -5.39 8.08
CA VAL A 98 5.43 -5.23 7.75
C VAL A 98 5.06 -6.02 6.51
N ARG A 99 3.93 -6.73 6.55
CA ARG A 99 3.33 -7.49 5.43
C ARG A 99 1.80 -7.57 5.52
N PHE A 100 1.17 -8.02 4.44
CA PHE A 100 -0.17 -8.62 4.50
C PHE A 100 -0.05 -10.13 4.77
N GLU A 101 -1.00 -10.70 5.51
CA GLU A 101 -1.07 -12.15 5.64
C GLU A 101 -1.48 -12.75 4.28
N PRO A 102 -0.67 -13.63 3.66
CA PRO A 102 -0.84 -13.98 2.26
C PRO A 102 -2.21 -14.58 1.90
N GLY A 103 -2.72 -15.52 2.70
CA GLY A 103 -3.95 -16.24 2.40
C GLY A 103 -5.17 -15.33 2.48
N GLY A 104 -5.34 -14.66 3.61
CA GLY A 104 -6.46 -13.74 3.83
C GLY A 104 -6.40 -12.51 2.91
N PHE A 105 -5.20 -12.05 2.53
CA PHE A 105 -5.08 -10.98 1.55
C PHE A 105 -5.55 -11.41 0.15
N GLN A 106 -5.16 -12.62 -0.30
CA GLN A 106 -5.66 -13.19 -1.56
C GLN A 106 -7.17 -13.37 -1.53
N GLU A 107 -7.72 -13.88 -0.42
CA GLU A 107 -9.17 -14.04 -0.25
C GLU A 107 -9.91 -12.70 -0.33
N MET A 108 -9.34 -11.62 0.25
CA MET A 108 -9.89 -10.27 0.14
C MET A 108 -9.88 -9.75 -1.29
N ILE A 109 -8.81 -9.99 -2.06
CA ILE A 109 -8.74 -9.60 -3.48
C ILE A 109 -9.87 -10.29 -4.26
N LEU A 110 -9.95 -11.62 -4.18
CA LEU A 110 -10.97 -12.39 -4.88
C LEU A 110 -12.39 -11.99 -4.47
N PHE A 111 -12.62 -11.74 -3.19
CA PHE A 111 -13.91 -11.25 -2.71
C PHE A 111 -14.29 -9.92 -3.35
N ILE A 112 -13.34 -8.98 -3.50
CA ILE A 112 -13.61 -7.67 -4.12
C ILE A 112 -13.85 -7.83 -5.63
N GLU A 113 -13.09 -8.69 -6.31
CA GLU A 113 -13.28 -8.99 -7.75
C GLU A 113 -14.67 -9.56 -8.06
N GLU A 114 -15.25 -10.33 -7.13
CA GLU A 114 -16.56 -10.95 -7.28
C GLU A 114 -17.75 -10.02 -6.96
N LEU A 115 -17.52 -8.80 -6.45
CA LEU A 115 -18.59 -7.87 -6.10
C LEU A 115 -19.29 -7.32 -7.36
N PRO A 116 -20.63 -7.39 -7.46
CA PRO A 116 -21.36 -6.70 -8.51
C PRO A 116 -21.28 -5.19 -8.28
N TRP A 117 -20.90 -4.46 -9.33
CA TRP A 117 -20.76 -3.00 -9.39
C TRP A 117 -22.00 -2.22 -8.94
#